data_AF-A0A6G0X0Z0-F1
#
_entry.id   AF-A0A6G0X0Z0-F1
#
_cell.length_a   1.000
_cell.length_b   1.000
_cell.length_c   1.000
_cell.angle_alpha   90.00
_cell.angle_beta   90.00
_cell.angle_gamma   90.00
#
_symmetry.space_group_name_H-M   'P 1'
#
loop_
_entity.id
_entity.type
_entity.pdbx_description
1 polymer ?
#
loop_
_entity_poly.entity_id
_entity_poly.type
_entity_poly.pdbx_seq_one_letter_code
_entity_poly.pdbx_strand_id
1 'polypeptide(L)' 'MPFSMGSKGCIGQKFAMAELQLVVATLVSKYDFAPTAKMNIRQEFGGITTRPVHVEMTVRRVQAPSA' A
#
# COMPACT_ATOMS: atom_id res chain seq x y z
N MET A 1 -0.74 15.15 -7.03
CA MET A 1 0.64 15.08 -6.51
C MET A 1 0.60 14.87 -4.99
N PRO A 2 0.81 13.65 -4.46
CA PRO A 2 0.56 13.30 -3.05
C PRO A 2 1.51 13.97 -2.04
N PHE A 3 2.66 14.48 -2.49
CA PHE A 3 3.65 15.16 -1.65
C PHE A 3 3.82 16.65 -2.01
N SER A 4 2.87 17.23 -2.76
CA SER A 4 2.98 18.59 -3.30
C SER A 4 4.26 18.78 -4.17
N MET A 5 4.62 20.02 -4.48
CA MET A 5 5.83 20.42 -5.21
C MET A 5 6.23 21.86 -4.84
N GLY A 6 7.52 22.20 -4.97
CA GLY A 6 8.05 23.55 -4.71
C GLY A 6 8.37 23.81 -3.24
N SER A 7 8.31 25.08 -2.83
CA SER A 7 8.69 25.52 -1.46
C SER A 7 7.77 24.97 -0.35
N LYS A 8 6.61 24.40 -0.73
CA LYS A 8 5.66 23.71 0.16
C LYS A 8 5.52 22.22 -0.17
N GLY A 9 6.55 21.62 -0.78
CA GLY A 9 6.67 20.18 -0.89
C GLY A 9 6.77 19.51 0.48
N CYS A 10 6.30 18.27 0.59
CA CYS A 10 6.41 17.52 1.84
C CYS A 10 7.87 17.20 2.14
N ILE A 11 8.40 17.71 3.26
CA ILE A 11 9.78 17.45 3.70
C ILE A 11 10.01 15.95 3.99
N GLY A 12 8.96 15.23 4.35
CA GLY A 12 8.99 13.78 4.61
C GLY A 12 8.90 12.90 3.36
N GLN A 13 8.84 13.46 2.15
CA GLN A 13 8.63 12.68 0.93
C GLN A 13 9.66 11.55 0.76
N LYS A 14 10.95 11.84 0.96
CA LYS A 14 12.00 10.83 0.79
C LYS A 14 11.89 9.70 1.82
N PHE A 15 11.57 10.05 3.05
CA PHE A 15 11.36 9.09 4.13
C PHE A 15 10.14 8.20 3.85
N ALA A 16 8.99 8.80 3.54
CA ALA A 16 7.76 8.07 3.23
C ALA A 16 7.91 7.12 2.04
N MET A 17 8.65 7.53 0.99
CA MET A 17 8.93 6.66 -0.15
C MET A 17 9.84 5.49 0.22
N ALA A 18 10.87 5.71 1.04
CA ALA A 18 11.77 4.64 1.49
C ALA A 18 11.02 3.60 2.34
N GLU A 19 10.19 4.04 3.28
CA GLU A 19 9.37 3.14 4.09
C GLU A 19 8.38 2.35 3.22
N LEU A 20 7.66 3.02 2.30
CA LEU A 20 6.72 2.36 1.42
C LEU A 20 7.40 1.30 0.55
N GLN A 21 8.57 1.60 0.00
CA GLN A 21 9.35 0.63 -0.78
C GLN A 21 9.77 -0.57 0.07
N LEU A 22 10.27 -0.33 1.29
CA LEU A 22 10.70 -1.40 2.19
C LEU A 22 9.54 -2.30 2.60
N VAL A 23 8.40 -1.70 2.96
CA VAL A 23 7.18 -2.44 3.33
C VAL A 23 6.68 -3.26 2.16
N VAL A 24 6.52 -2.65 0.97
CA VAL A 24 6.03 -3.35 -0.22
C VAL A 24 6.98 -4.49 -0.61
N ALA A 25 8.28 -4.24 -0.71
CA ALA A 25 9.27 -5.28 -1.05
C ALA A 25 9.28 -6.44 -0.04
N THR A 26 9.16 -6.14 1.25
CA THR A 26 9.11 -7.18 2.30
C THR A 26 7.84 -8.01 2.23
N LEU A 27 6.70 -7.38 1.94
CA LEU A 27 5.42 -8.07 1.85
C LEU A 27 5.34 -8.95 0.61
N VAL A 28 5.66 -8.42 -0.56
CA VAL A 28 5.55 -9.17 -1.83
C VAL A 28 6.59 -10.29 -1.96
N SER A 29 7.73 -10.20 -1.25
CA SER A 29 8.73 -11.28 -1.24
C SER A 29 8.34 -12.48 -0.38
N LYS A 30 7.41 -12.30 0.56
CA LYS A 30 7.05 -13.33 1.55
C LYS A 30 5.60 -13.80 1.44
N TYR A 31 4.74 -13.02 0.79
CA TYR A 31 3.31 -13.28 0.75
C TYR A 31 2.75 -13.05 -0.64
N ASP A 32 1.73 -13.84 -0.95
CA ASP A 32 0.85 -13.69 -2.09
C ASP A 32 -0.50 -13.14 -1.62
N PHE A 33 -1.07 -12.23 -2.38
CA PHE A 33 -2.26 -11.46 -2.03
C PHE A 33 -3.34 -11.69 -3.08
N ALA A 34 -4.48 -12.25 -2.68
CA ALA A 34 -5.62 -12.46 -3.55
C ALA A 34 -6.84 -11.65 -3.09
N PRO A 35 -7.54 -10.94 -3.98
CA PRO A 35 -8.79 -10.28 -3.64
C PRO A 35 -9.87 -11.29 -3.29
N THR A 36 -10.77 -10.93 -2.38
CA THR A 36 -12.00 -11.70 -2.14
C THR A 36 -13.15 -11.14 -2.99
N ALA A 37 -14.25 -11.90 -3.09
CA ALA A 37 -15.46 -11.44 -3.77
C ALA A 37 -16.09 -10.18 -3.15
N LYS A 38 -15.75 -9.86 -1.89
CA LYS A 38 -16.26 -8.67 -1.18
C LYS A 38 -15.38 -7.44 -1.36
N MET A 39 -14.17 -7.59 -1.91
CA MET A 39 -13.23 -6.48 -2.07
C MET A 39 -13.85 -5.34 -2.89
N ASN A 40 -13.72 -4.11 -2.37
CA ASN A 40 -14.19 -2.90 -3.01
C ASN A 40 -13.03 -1.92 -3.23
N ILE A 41 -12.72 -1.65 -4.49
CA ILE A 41 -11.65 -0.74 -4.90
C ILE A 41 -12.05 0.75 -4.85
N ARG A 42 -13.32 1.05 -4.54
CA ARG A 42 -13.77 2.45 -4.41
C ARG A 42 -13.11 3.08 -3.18
N GLN A 43 -12.66 4.31 -3.38
CA GLN A 43 -12.18 5.17 -2.32
C GLN A 43 -13.31 6.08 -1.86
N GLU A 44 -13.40 6.30 -0.56
CA GLU A 44 -14.27 7.28 0.06
C GLU A 44 -13.45 8.52 0.43
N PHE A 45 -14.01 9.70 0.15
CA PHE A 45 -13.41 10.96 0.55
C PHE A 45 -13.89 11.36 1.95
N GLY A 46 -13.00 11.27 2.94
CA GLY A 46 -13.27 11.61 4.34
C GLY A 46 -13.07 13.10 4.67
N GLY A 47 -13.15 13.99 3.69
CA GLY A 47 -12.95 15.44 3.85
C GLY A 47 -11.52 15.92 3.59
N ILE A 48 -10.52 15.28 4.20
CA ILE A 48 -9.09 15.64 4.01
C ILE A 48 -8.28 14.46 3.46
N THR A 49 -8.65 13.24 3.83
CA THR A 49 -7.98 12.01 3.37
C THR A 49 -8.91 11.18 2.49
N THR A 50 -8.33 10.41 1.58
CA THR A 50 -9.03 9.33 0.88
C THR A 50 -8.78 8.03 1.62
N ARG A 51 -9.84 7.27 1.88
CA ARG A 51 -9.75 5.97 2.55
C ARG A 51 -10.38 4.89 1.69
N PRO A 52 -9.85 3.66 1.68
CA PRO A 52 -10.53 2.54 1.06
C PRO A 52 -11.85 2.23 1.79
N VAL A 53 -12.90 1.88 1.05
CA VAL A 53 -14.22 1.52 1.63
C VAL A 53 -14.19 0.13 2.27
N HIS A 54 -13.66 -0.87 1.56
CA HIS A 54 -13.60 -2.23 2.07
C HIS A 54 -12.54 -3.05 1.32
N VAL A 55 -11.39 -3.30 1.96
CA VAL A 55 -10.30 -4.08 1.37
C VAL A 55 -10.20 -5.40 2.13
N GLU A 56 -10.96 -6.39 1.66
CA GLU A 56 -10.88 -7.76 2.14
C GLU A 56 -10.04 -8.59 1.17
N MET A 57 -8.95 -9.17 1.65
CA MET A 57 -8.01 -9.96 0.86
C MET A 57 -7.58 -11.22 1.61
N THR A 58 -7.27 -12.26 0.86
CA THR A 58 -6.62 -13.47 1.39
C THR A 58 -5.12 -13.32 1.24
N VAL A 59 -4.38 -13.51 2.33
CA VAL A 59 -2.92 -13.45 2.36
C VAL A 59 -2.37 -14.85 2.58
N ARG A 60 -1.50 -15.32 1.67
CA ARG A 60 -0.85 -16.62 1.77
C ARG A 60 0.65 -16.41 1.86
N ARG A 61 1.34 -17.13 2.75
CA ARG A 61 2.80 -17.10 2.79
C ARG A 61 3.35 -17.86 1.58
N VAL A 62 4.23 -17.23 0.82
CA VAL A 62 4.99 -17.89 -0.23
C VAL A 62 6.04 -18.76 0.48
N GLN A 63 5.96 -20.08 0.32
CA GLN A 63 7.01 -20.98 0.79
C GLN A 63 8.31 -20.63 0.06
N ALA A 64 9.43 -20.69 0.79
CA ALA A 64 10.74 -20.56 0.16
C ALA A 64 10.83 -21.58 -0.98
N PRO A 65 11.37 -21.21 -2.16
CA PRO A 65 11.60 -22.18 -3.22
C PRO A 65 12.41 -23.33 -2.61
N SER A 66 11.88 -24.55 -2.71
CA SER A 66 12.65 -25.75 -2.37
C SER A 66 13.86 -25.76 -3.28
N ALA A 67 15.02 -25.38 -2.73
CA ALA A 67 16.29 -25.65 -3.35
C ALA A 67 16.55 -27.16 -3.34
#